data_AF-A0A9P5Q1D7-F1
#
_entry.id   AF-A0A9P5Q1D7-F1
#
_cell.length_a   1.000
_cell.length_b   1.000
_cell.length_c   1.000
_cell.angle_alpha   90.00
_cell.angle_beta   90.00
_cell.angle_gamma   90.00
#
_symmetry.space_group_name_H-M   'P 1'
#
loop_
_entity.id
_entity.type
_entity.pdbx_description
1 polymer ?
#
loop_
_entity_poly.entity_id
_entity_poly.type
_entity_poly.pdbx_seq_one_letter_code
_entity_poly.pdbx_strand_id
1 'polypeptide(L)' 'MSTQTKQPKDMSQDAFVKYQGFRNFPEFMLSYGLKIYNLDDVEEAKSILAGLRQAAQEQWEEENEKTR' A
#
# COMPACT_ATOMS: atom_id res chain seq x y z
N MET A 1 -4.90 8.22 -18.58
CA MET A 1 -5.00 6.85 -18.01
C MET A 1 -5.71 6.97 -16.66
N SER A 2 -7.03 7.04 -16.63
CA SER A 2 -7.78 7.23 -15.37
C SER A 2 -8.60 5.98 -15.09
N THR A 3 -8.02 5.03 -14.35
CA THR A 3 -8.76 3.88 -13.83
C THR A 3 -8.33 3.56 -12.40
N GLN A 4 -8.51 4.51 -11.48
CA GLN A 4 -8.66 4.14 -10.08
C GLN A 4 -9.62 5.12 -9.39
N THR A 5 -10.89 4.73 -9.30
CA THR A 5 -11.97 5.47 -8.63
C THR A 5 -11.99 5.28 -7.10
N LYS A 6 -11.04 4.51 -6.54
CA LYS A 6 -11.01 4.14 -5.13
C LYS A 6 -9.84 4.83 -4.43
N GLN A 7 -10.13 5.50 -3.31
CA GLN A 7 -9.13 6.16 -2.48
C GLN A 7 -8.20 5.11 -1.85
N PRO A 8 -6.89 5.41 -1.68
CA PRO A 8 -5.93 4.49 -1.05
C PRO A 8 -6.39 3.92 0.31
N LYS A 9 -7.10 4.72 1.13
CA LYS A 9 -7.66 4.26 2.40
C LYS A 9 -8.75 3.19 2.28
N ASP A 10 -9.50 3.18 1.17
CA ASP A 10 -10.62 2.25 0.94
C ASP A 10 -10.17 0.94 0.26
N MET A 11 -8.89 0.83 -0.11
CA MET A 11 -8.36 -0.37 -0.76
C MET A 11 -8.15 -1.50 0.25
N SER A 12 -8.40 -2.75 -0.15
CA SER A 12 -7.95 -3.90 0.64
C SER A 12 -6.41 -3.96 0.70
N GLN A 13 -5.86 -4.75 1.61
CA GLN A 13 -4.40 -4.94 1.71
C GLN A 13 -3.82 -5.43 0.37
N ASP A 14 -4.39 -6.48 -0.22
CA ASP A 14 -3.95 -7.04 -1.51
C ASP A 14 -4.06 -6.03 -2.66
N ALA A 15 -5.17 -5.28 -2.71
CA ALA A 15 -5.36 -4.25 -3.73
C ALA A 15 -4.33 -3.13 -3.60
N PHE A 16 -4.02 -2.71 -2.37
CA PHE A 16 -3.03 -1.66 -2.13
C PHE A 16 -1.59 -2.14 -2.42
N VAL A 17 -1.27 -3.39 -2.11
CA VAL A 17 0.02 -4.01 -2.47
C VAL A 17 0.21 -4.01 -4.00
N LYS A 18 -0.85 -4.36 -4.75
CA LYS A 18 -0.86 -4.28 -6.23
C LYS A 18 -0.75 -2.86 -6.75
N TYR A 19 -1.43 -1.92 -6.09
CA TYR A 19 -1.33 -0.50 -6.40
C TYR A 19 0.11 0.03 -6.23
N GLN A 20 0.85 -0.45 -5.22
CA GLN A 20 2.26 -0.15 -5.02
C GLN A 20 3.22 -0.86 -6.02
N GLY A 21 2.69 -1.67 -6.93
CA GLY A 21 3.47 -2.34 -7.98
C GLY A 21 3.94 -3.75 -7.64
N PHE A 22 3.55 -4.30 -6.48
CA PHE A 22 3.87 -5.68 -6.09
C PHE A 22 2.77 -6.65 -6.52
N ARG A 23 3.12 -7.88 -6.86
CA ARG A 23 2.18 -8.93 -7.28
C ARG A 23 1.31 -9.41 -6.12
N ASN A 24 1.89 -9.53 -4.92
CA ASN A 24 1.23 -10.00 -3.70
C ASN A 24 2.00 -9.60 -2.44
N PHE A 25 1.38 -9.78 -1.27
CA PHE A 25 1.98 -9.43 0.01
C PHE A 25 3.30 -10.17 0.33
N PRO A 26 3.46 -11.48 0.02
CA PRO A 26 4.75 -12.16 0.17
C PRO A 26 5.90 -11.54 -0.63
N GLU A 27 5.66 -11.12 -1.89
CA GLU A 27 6.68 -10.46 -2.71
C GLU A 27 7.04 -9.08 -2.14
N PHE A 28 6.06 -8.33 -1.66
CA PHE A 28 6.28 -7.11 -0.91
C PHE A 28 7.15 -7.37 0.33
N MET A 29 6.83 -8.37 1.16
CA MET A 29 7.66 -8.71 2.32
C MET A 29 9.11 -9.03 1.90
N LEU A 30 9.28 -9.84 0.85
CA LEU A 30 10.59 -10.21 0.34
C LEU A 30 11.40 -9.00 -0.14
N SER A 31 10.78 -7.99 -0.76
CA SER A 31 11.49 -6.78 -1.19
C SER A 31 12.03 -5.94 -0.03
N TYR A 32 11.42 -6.03 1.15
CA TYR A 32 11.89 -5.39 2.39
C TYR A 32 12.78 -6.31 3.24
N GLY A 33 13.11 -7.52 2.75
CA GLY A 33 13.93 -8.49 3.50
C GLY A 33 13.18 -9.21 4.62
N LEU A 34 11.86 -9.10 4.66
CA LEU A 34 10.97 -9.66 5.68
C LEU A 34 10.56 -11.10 5.34
N LYS A 35 10.53 -11.97 6.35
CA LYS A 35 10.22 -13.39 6.18
C LYS A 35 8.76 -13.68 6.53
N ILE A 36 8.00 -14.23 5.58
CA ILE A 36 6.58 -14.56 5.77
C ILE A 36 6.31 -15.58 6.89
N TYR A 37 7.30 -16.41 7.24
CA TYR A 37 7.19 -17.38 8.33
C TYR A 37 7.56 -16.81 9.70
N ASN A 38 8.08 -15.57 9.77
CA ASN A 38 8.33 -14.86 11.01
C ASN A 38 7.13 -13.94 11.29
N LEU A 39 6.44 -14.15 12.41
CA LEU A 39 5.27 -13.34 12.77
C LEU A 39 5.63 -11.88 13.02
N ASP A 40 6.81 -11.61 13.60
CA ASP A 40 7.27 -10.25 13.85
C ASP A 40 7.50 -9.49 12.53
N ASP A 41 8.12 -10.16 11.55
CA ASP A 41 8.32 -9.61 10.20
C ASP A 41 6.98 -9.37 9.48
N VAL A 42 5.95 -10.20 9.72
CA VAL A 42 4.61 -9.99 9.16
C VAL A 42 3.94 -8.74 9.75
N GLU A 43 4.07 -8.52 11.06
CA GLU A 43 3.55 -7.31 11.72
C GLU A 43 4.32 -6.05 11.29
N GLU A 44 5.64 -6.15 11.11
CA GLU A 44 6.45 -5.07 10.55
C GLU A 44 6.00 -4.74 9.12
N ALA A 45 5.81 -5.74 8.27
CA ALA A 45 5.33 -5.56 6.91
C ALA A 45 3.97 -4.85 6.85
N LYS A 46 3.04 -5.22 7.74
CA LYS A 46 1.73 -4.54 7.86
C LYS A 46 1.89 -3.08 8.28
N SER A 47 2.81 -2.80 9.20
CA SER A 47 3.10 -1.45 9.69
C SER A 47 3.68 -0.56 8.58
N ILE A 48 4.64 -1.08 7.80
CA ILE A 48 5.19 -0.39 6.62
C ILE A 48 4.08 -0.10 5.62
N LEU A 49 3.26 -1.10 5.30
CA LEU A 49 2.19 -0.95 4.33
C LEU A 49 1.12 0.05 4.79
N ALA A 50 0.85 0.15 6.10
CA ALA A 50 -0.02 1.17 6.67
C ALA A 50 0.56 2.58 6.51
N GLY A 51 1.86 2.76 6.73
CA GLY A 51 2.55 4.04 6.48
C GLY A 51 2.49 4.46 5.01
N LEU A 52 2.77 3.54 4.09
CA LEU A 52 2.65 3.78 2.65
C LEU A 52 1.23 4.19 2.25
N ARG A 53 0.22 3.58 2.87
CA ARG A 53 -1.20 3.90 2.61
C ARG A 53 -1.56 5.31 3.06
N GLN A 54 -1.05 5.75 4.21
CA GLN A 54 -1.28 7.11 4.69
C GLN A 54 -0.64 8.13 3.74
N ALA A 55 0.63 7.94 3.37
CA ALA A 55 1.29 8.82 2.41
C ALA A 55 0.59 8.85 1.05
N ALA A 56 0.14 7.70 0.53
CA ALA A 56 -0.62 7.64 -0.71
C ALA A 56 -1.98 8.35 -0.60
N GLN A 57 -2.65 8.26 0.56
CA GLN A 57 -3.91 8.96 0.80
C GLN A 57 -3.72 10.48 0.81
N GLU A 58 -2.68 10.98 1.48
CA GLU A 58 -2.36 12.41 1.52
C GLU A 58 -2.10 12.95 0.11
N GLN A 59 -1.29 12.24 -0.69
CA GLN A 59 -1.04 12.59 -2.09
C GLN A 59 -2.33 12.62 -2.93
N TRP A 60 -3.18 11.61 -2.76
CA TRP A 60 -4.46 11.55 -3.45
C TRP A 60 -5.36 12.73 -3.07
N GLU A 61 -5.42 13.09 -1.78
CA GLU A 61 -6.20 14.24 -1.29
C GLU A 61 -5.68 15.56 -1.86
N GLU A 62 -4.37 15.78 -1.86
CA GLU A 62 -3.74 16.97 -2.47
C GLU A 62 -4.02 17.07 -3.98
N GLU A 63 -3.92 15.98 -4.73
CA GLU A 63 -4.17 15.97 -6.17
C GLU A 63 -5.64 16.27 -6.49
N ASN A 64 -6.56 15.72 -5.70
CA ASN A 64 -7.99 15.97 -5.87
C ASN A 64 -8.38 17.38 -5.42
N GLU A 65 -7.71 17.95 -4.41
CA GLU A 65 -7.89 19.34 -4.02
C GLU A 65 -7.36 20.31 -5.10
N LYS A 66 -6.17 20.06 -5.66
CA LYS A 66 -5.57 20.90 -6.72
C LYS A 66 -6.33 20.84 -8.04
N THR A 67 -7.09 19.77 -8.29
CA THR A 67 -7.89 19.58 -9.51
C THR A 67 -9.30 20.19 -9.39
N ARG A 68 -9.69 20.67 -8.19
CA ARG A 68 -11.00 21.25 -7.90
C ARG A 68 -10.98 22.77 -7.98
#